data_AF-A0A401GQB9-F1
#
_entry.id   AF-A0A401GQB9-F1
#
_cell.length_a   1.000
_cell.length_b   1.000
_cell.length_c   1.000
_cell.angle_alpha   90.00
_cell.angle_beta   90.00
_cell.angle_gamma   90.00
#
_symmetry.space_group_name_H-M   'P 1'
#
loop_
_entity.id
_entity.type
_entity.pdbx_description
1 polymer ?
#
loop_
_entity_poly.entity_id
_entity_poly.type
_entity_poly.pdbx_seq_one_letter_code
_entity_poly.pdbx_strand_id
1 'polypeptide(L)' 'MSIPRDVREFLEGYPENDDDASMSANLRFYSNKLRCRPDNLFIDEIHDRWHGDYSKLEHKHGFIQWL' A
#
# COMPACT_ATOMS: atom_id res chain seq x y z
N MET A 1 14.41 -0.93 -30.18
CA MET A 1 13.48 -1.61 -29.25
C MET A 1 12.56 -0.55 -28.66
N SER A 2 11.26 -0.81 -28.55
CA SER A 2 10.36 0.12 -27.86
C SER A 2 10.53 -0.04 -26.35
N ILE A 3 10.55 1.08 -25.61
CA ILE A 3 10.51 1.05 -24.15
C ILE A 3 9.12 0.50 -23.74
N PRO A 4 9.05 -0.49 -22.82
CA PRO A 4 7.80 -0.96 -22.24
C PRO A 4 6.98 0.17 -21.60
N ARG A 5 5.65 0.01 -21.55
CA ARG A 5 4.72 1.05 -21.09
C ARG A 5 5.00 1.46 -19.64
N ASP A 6 5.13 0.48 -18.76
CA ASP A 6 5.42 0.65 -17.33
C ASP A 6 6.73 1.41 -17.08
N VAL A 7 7.78 1.08 -17.84
CA VAL A 7 9.07 1.77 -17.75
C VAL A 7 8.94 3.22 -18.19
N ARG A 8 8.16 3.49 -19.24
CA ARG A 8 7.89 4.84 -19.70
C ARG A 8 7.10 5.64 -18.66
N GLU A 9 6.01 5.06 -18.12
CA GLU A 9 5.19 5.70 -17.07
C GLU A 9 6.04 6.06 -15.85
N PHE A 10 6.93 5.15 -15.42
CA PHE A 10 7.87 5.45 -14.35
C PHE A 10 8.81 6.62 -14.69
N LEU A 11 9.41 6.62 -15.89
CA LEU A 11 10.31 7.70 -16.34
C LEU A 11 9.61 9.05 -16.50
N GLU A 12 8.33 9.03 -16.87
CA GLU A 12 7.48 10.23 -17.01
C GLU A 12 6.83 10.65 -15.67
N GLY A 13 7.10 9.93 -14.57
CA GLY A 13 6.61 10.26 -13.24
C GLY A 13 5.13 9.97 -13.03
N TYR A 14 4.59 8.94 -13.69
CA TYR A 14 3.18 8.55 -13.67
C TYR A 14 2.23 9.72 -14.01
N PRO A 15 2.30 10.27 -15.25
CA PRO A 15 1.57 11.49 -15.62
C PRO A 15 0.04 11.37 -15.56
N GLU A 16 -0.52 10.15 -15.51
CA GLU A 16 -1.95 9.90 -15.34
C GLU A 16 -2.38 9.72 -13.86
N ASN A 17 -1.43 9.60 -12.93
CA ASN A 17 -1.68 9.55 -11.49
C ASN A 17 -1.49 10.95 -10.90
N ASP A 18 -2.57 11.71 -10.84
CA ASP A 18 -2.59 12.95 -10.07
C ASP A 18 -2.69 12.61 -8.58
N ASP A 19 -1.71 13.03 -7.78
CA ASP A 19 -1.72 12.86 -6.33
C ASP A 19 -2.82 13.75 -5.72
N ASP A 20 -3.95 13.15 -5.34
CA ASP A 20 -4.98 13.86 -4.58
C ASP A 20 -4.48 14.14 -3.16
N ALA A 21 -4.06 15.38 -2.90
CA ALA A 21 -3.57 15.83 -1.61
C ALA A 21 -4.59 15.70 -0.46
N SER A 22 -5.87 15.49 -0.76
CA SER A 22 -6.90 15.20 0.25
C SER A 22 -6.89 13.74 0.71
N MET A 23 -6.33 12.83 -0.10
CA MET A 23 -6.21 11.41 0.23
C MET A 23 -5.13 11.19 1.29
N SER A 24 -5.57 10.75 2.46
CA SER A 24 -4.70 10.51 3.63
C SER A 24 -4.85 9.08 4.18
N ALA A 25 -5.39 8.16 3.39
CA ALA A 25 -5.67 6.79 3.84
C ALA A 25 -4.42 6.10 4.38
N ASN A 26 -3.30 6.18 3.65
CA ASN A 26 -2.01 5.57 4.05
C ASN A 26 -1.51 6.19 5.34
N LEU A 27 -1.50 7.52 5.41
CA LEU A 27 -1.09 8.25 6.61
C LEU A 27 -1.94 7.82 7.81
N ARG A 28 -3.26 7.73 7.65
CA ARG A 28 -4.17 7.31 8.72
C ARG A 28 -3.98 5.84 9.09
N PHE A 29 -3.74 4.96 8.14
CA PHE A 29 -3.47 3.54 8.38
C PHE A 29 -2.18 3.34 9.18
N TYR A 30 -1.07 3.88 8.69
CA TYR A 30 0.23 3.78 9.39
C TYR A 30 0.27 4.60 10.69
N SER A 31 -0.62 5.56 10.88
CA SER A 31 -0.84 6.25 12.16
C SER A 31 -1.80 5.51 13.10
N ASN A 32 -2.18 4.26 12.78
CA ASN A 32 -3.10 3.44 13.58
C ASN A 32 -4.52 4.04 13.75
N LYS A 33 -4.96 4.89 12.80
CA LYS A 33 -6.26 5.59 12.80
C LYS A 33 -7.25 5.10 11.74
N LEU A 34 -6.83 4.19 10.87
CA LEU A 34 -7.66 3.56 9.84
C LEU A 34 -7.33 2.07 9.76
N ARG A 35 -8.36 1.25 9.53
CA ARG A 35 -8.22 -0.21 9.37
C ARG A 35 -7.94 -0.55 7.92
N CYS A 36 -7.06 -1.54 7.67
CA CYS A 36 -6.80 -2.06 6.33
C CYS A 36 -8.00 -2.77 5.72
N ARG A 37 -7.94 -2.96 4.40
CA ARG A 37 -8.84 -3.84 3.67
C ARG A 37 -8.03 -4.99 3.05
N PRO A 38 -8.63 -6.19 2.91
CA PRO A 38 -9.97 -6.58 3.34
C PRO A 38 -10.04 -7.02 4.82
N ASP A 39 -8.91 -7.26 5.48
CA ASP A 39 -8.87 -7.93 6.78
C ASP A 39 -9.38 -7.07 7.97
N ASN A 40 -9.63 -5.78 7.75
CA ASN A 40 -10.20 -4.85 8.74
C ASN A 40 -9.36 -4.74 10.04
N LEU A 41 -8.04 -4.77 9.90
CA LEU A 41 -7.07 -4.69 11.00
C LEU A 41 -6.38 -3.33 11.06
N PHE A 42 -6.06 -2.87 12.26
CA PHE A 42 -5.09 -1.79 12.45
C PHE A 42 -3.65 -2.28 12.23
N ILE A 43 -2.73 -1.36 11.96
CA ILE A 43 -1.31 -1.70 11.74
C ILE A 43 -0.70 -2.38 12.98
N ASP A 44 -1.07 -1.95 14.19
CA ASP A 44 -0.59 -2.58 15.42
C ASP A 44 -1.12 -4.02 15.57
N GLU A 45 -2.36 -4.29 15.16
CA GLU A 45 -2.91 -5.66 15.16
C GLU A 45 -2.19 -6.56 14.15
N ILE A 46 -1.73 -6.01 13.03
CA ILE A 46 -0.92 -6.75 12.05
C ILE A 46 0.45 -7.06 12.64
N HIS A 47 1.11 -6.09 13.25
CA HIS A 47 2.40 -6.31 13.91
C HIS A 47 2.29 -7.34 15.03
N ASP A 48 1.32 -7.22 15.93
CA ASP A 48 1.13 -8.17 17.04
C ASP A 48 0.90 -9.61 16.54
N ARG A 49 0.05 -9.78 15.52
CA ARG A 49 -0.38 -11.10 15.07
C ARG A 49 0.56 -11.75 14.06
N TRP A 50 1.19 -10.96 13.19
CA TRP A 50 1.90 -11.46 12.00
C TRP A 50 3.39 -11.12 12.01
N HIS A 51 3.92 -10.50 13.07
CA HIS A 51 5.35 -10.27 13.20
C HIS A 51 6.13 -11.60 13.12
N GLY A 52 7.03 -11.67 12.14
CA GLY A 52 7.84 -12.85 11.86
C GLY A 52 7.18 -13.90 10.95
N ASP A 53 5.88 -13.76 10.62
CA ASP A 53 5.18 -14.63 9.68
C ASP A 53 5.21 -14.01 8.26
N TYR A 54 6.38 -14.07 7.63
CA TYR A 54 6.61 -13.45 6.33
C TYR A 54 5.76 -14.07 5.22
N SER A 55 5.51 -15.38 5.26
CA SER A 55 4.64 -16.05 4.29
C SER A 55 3.22 -15.51 4.35
N LYS A 56 2.71 -15.24 5.55
CA LYS A 56 1.40 -14.61 5.71
C LYS A 56 1.39 -13.16 5.24
N LEU A 57 2.43 -12.37 5.52
CA LEU A 57 2.55 -11.00 5.02
C LEU A 57 2.62 -10.97 3.48
N GLU A 58 3.39 -11.86 2.87
CA GLU A 58 3.46 -11.99 1.41
C GLU A 58 2.10 -12.36 0.80
N HIS A 59 1.29 -13.16 1.48
CA HIS A 59 -0.06 -13.49 1.00
C HIS A 59 -1.11 -12.40 1.30
N LYS A 60 -0.95 -11.70 2.43
CA LYS A 60 -1.89 -10.70 2.96
C LYS A 60 -1.28 -9.30 2.83
N HIS A 61 -1.40 -8.72 1.65
CA HIS A 61 -0.82 -7.41 1.31
C HIS A 61 -1.50 -6.18 1.96
N GLY A 62 -2.47 -6.36 2.86
CA GLY A 62 -3.25 -5.25 3.44
C GLY A 62 -2.43 -4.23 4.26
N PHE A 63 -1.16 -4.53 4.56
CA PHE A 63 -0.23 -3.61 5.22
C PHE A 63 0.58 -2.73 4.26
N ILE A 64 0.60 -3.03 2.95
CA ILE A 64 1.38 -2.28 1.94
C ILE A 64 0.47 -1.75 0.82
N GLN A 65 -0.53 -2.53 0.40
CA GLN A 65 -1.42 -2.13 -0.69
C GLN A 65 -2.52 -1.22 -0.16
N TRP A 66 -2.32 0.07 -0.38
CA TRP A 66 -3.37 1.06 -0.34
C TRP A 66 -3.37 1.86 -1.63
N LEU A 67 -4.04 1.30 -2.63
CA LEU A 67 -4.73 1.88 -3.78
C LEU A 67 -5.73 0.82 -4.27
#